data_AF-A0A6N9FE46-F1
#
_entry.id   AF-A0A6N9FE46-F1
#
_cell.length_a   1.000
_cell.length_b   1.000
_cell.length_c   1.000
_cell.angle_alpha   90.00
_cell.angle_beta   90.00
_cell.angle_gamma   90.00
#
_symmetry.space_group_name_H-M   'P 1'
#
loop_
_entity.id
_entity.type
_entity.pdbx_description
1 polymer ?
#
loop_
_entity_poly.entity_id
_entity_poly.type
_entity_poly.pdbx_seq_one_letter_code
_entity_poly.pdbx_strand_id
1 'polypeptide(L)'
;MDDEGSRRARGGRRIPWRQAERRMDLPLSGRDDRESIPAGRHPARKMDHHAAGRRRKRRVLLGGKQIRGLDRAQIGRNRYRGILGERRARRDRIPPLACMNPDEPMNQRRNEMRTLMITLFLALLAASPAHADETSVMVLEGTTAAPYDNGQFAVLDSRRGWDTARWEEWQSTAKPDEQPPIEAYGAIAWAPIGPDGAFRLEIAVDQPRVATFAVIGAKTADGNTFTPNKQGNNFIMEPGELKLRMIRHDYSEITGGHYNDAVFNSWRLSKEYIKAQADAEQARADHDQAQAKIGDEVLPGDDPREQSRRRLWDRMVESNMLTIRLQEEGMSKVALTHPDPLARRFAIEASWIVGPWMNDALHSLAKLTPDDPWVVNRLAPATNVITINALQEGDSIVDFTGETLDGVEVRLADVQSENRLVLVEFWASWCGPCRVEIPHMKQAYSRFRDKGFEIVSFTLDDEREDWEEASAEENMPWIDIGMGYETEVARAYSLKNRGIPLNYLVDSGTGTIVAANLRQHKLDEKLEELLD
;
A
#
# COMPACT_ATOMS: atom_id res chain seq x y z
N MET A 1 38.57 34.04 -39.82
CA MET A 1 38.66 33.90 -41.28
C MET A 1 39.41 32.62 -41.51
N ASP A 2 38.74 31.70 -42.21
CA ASP A 2 39.15 30.34 -42.59
C ASP A 2 39.37 29.39 -41.39
N ASP A 3 39.03 28.11 -41.39
CA ASP A 3 38.83 27.16 -42.49
C ASP A 3 38.02 25.92 -42.02
N GLU A 4 37.62 25.12 -42.99
CA GLU A 4 36.66 24.01 -43.03
C GLU A 4 37.01 22.69 -42.31
N GLY A 5 35.97 21.86 -42.14
CA GLY A 5 36.03 20.38 -42.19
C GLY A 5 35.93 19.69 -40.83
N SER A 6 35.04 18.75 -40.53
CA SER A 6 34.31 17.77 -41.35
C SER A 6 33.23 17.11 -40.44
N ARG A 7 31.92 17.18 -40.78
CA ARG A 7 31.05 16.07 -41.27
C ARG A 7 31.16 14.76 -40.44
N ARG A 8 30.09 14.07 -39.97
CA ARG A 8 28.69 13.86 -40.44
C ARG A 8 27.90 13.15 -39.31
N ALA A 9 26.67 13.59 -38.99
CA ALA A 9 25.36 12.97 -39.33
C ALA A 9 24.97 11.78 -38.41
N ARG A 10 23.74 11.60 -37.88
CA ARG A 10 22.34 11.92 -38.27
C ARG A 10 21.53 12.01 -36.94
N GLY A 11 20.42 12.72 -36.75
CA GLY A 11 19.35 13.13 -37.66
C GLY A 11 18.05 12.39 -37.27
N GLY A 12 17.19 13.03 -36.47
CA GLY A 12 15.83 12.57 -36.15
C GLY A 12 15.02 13.70 -35.52
N ARG A 13 14.19 14.39 -36.32
CA ARG A 13 13.47 15.62 -35.96
C ARG A 13 12.16 15.30 -35.22
N ARG A 14 11.88 16.08 -34.18
CA ARG A 14 10.59 16.20 -33.49
C ARG A 14 9.53 16.81 -34.43
N ILE A 15 8.31 16.28 -34.41
CA ILE A 15 7.12 16.82 -35.08
C ILE A 15 6.24 17.48 -34.00
N PRO A 16 5.81 18.75 -34.15
CA PRO A 16 4.80 19.35 -33.30
C PRO A 16 3.39 19.26 -33.93
N TRP A 17 2.38 18.90 -33.13
CA TRP A 17 0.97 18.92 -33.53
C TRP A 17 0.25 20.16 -32.99
N ARG A 18 -0.24 21.02 -33.89
CA ARG A 18 -1.41 21.88 -33.66
C ARG A 18 -2.20 22.12 -34.96
N GLN A 19 -3.51 21.93 -34.83
CA GLN A 19 -4.66 22.57 -35.50
C GLN A 19 -4.79 22.57 -37.03
N ALA A 20 -5.92 22.02 -37.50
CA ALA A 20 -6.76 22.66 -38.52
C ALA A 20 -8.18 22.06 -38.52
N GLU A 21 -9.15 22.81 -38.00
CA GLU A 21 -10.53 22.76 -38.47
C GLU A 21 -10.58 23.35 -39.89
N ARG A 22 -11.30 22.72 -40.82
CA ARG A 22 -11.88 23.42 -41.98
C ARG A 22 -13.11 22.69 -42.51
N ARG A 23 -14.19 23.48 -42.59
CA ARG A 23 -15.52 23.22 -43.14
C ARG A 23 -15.48 22.79 -44.61
N MET A 24 -16.43 21.95 -45.02
CA MET A 24 -17.02 21.97 -46.36
C MET A 24 -18.53 21.70 -46.26
N ASP A 25 -19.30 22.56 -46.94
CA ASP A 25 -20.76 22.60 -47.03
C ASP A 25 -21.33 21.65 -48.11
N LEU A 26 -22.47 21.00 -47.76
CA LEU A 26 -23.69 20.69 -48.56
C LEU A 26 -23.62 19.73 -49.79
N PRO A 27 -24.75 19.08 -50.23
CA PRO A 27 -26.16 19.48 -50.03
C PRO A 27 -27.19 18.39 -49.64
N LEU A 28 -28.39 18.93 -49.40
CA LEU A 28 -29.67 18.40 -48.93
C LEU A 28 -30.39 17.42 -49.87
N SER A 29 -31.07 16.43 -49.27
CA SER A 29 -32.41 15.89 -49.65
C SER A 29 -32.85 14.93 -48.54
N GLY A 30 -34.05 14.86 -47.98
CA GLY A 30 -35.33 15.55 -48.14
C GLY A 30 -36.40 14.79 -47.33
N ARG A 31 -37.49 15.50 -46.96
CA ARG A 31 -38.80 15.05 -46.40
C ARG A 31 -38.81 14.64 -44.91
N ASP A 32 -39.42 15.45 -44.05
CA ASP A 32 -40.87 15.51 -43.70
C ASP A 32 -41.39 14.18 -43.13
N ASP A 33 -41.69 14.11 -41.83
CA ASP A 33 -43.02 14.49 -41.35
C ASP A 33 -43.13 14.62 -39.82
N ARG A 34 -44.17 15.37 -39.47
CA ARG A 34 -44.62 15.88 -38.17
C ARG A 34 -44.93 14.78 -37.14
N GLU A 35 -44.70 15.07 -35.86
CA GLU A 35 -45.80 15.35 -34.92
C GLU A 35 -45.30 15.91 -33.58
N SER A 36 -46.10 16.83 -33.05
CA SER A 36 -45.86 17.73 -31.93
C SER A 36 -46.78 17.43 -30.74
N ILE A 37 -46.42 17.96 -29.54
CA ILE A 37 -47.28 18.41 -28.39
C ILE A 37 -47.19 17.52 -27.11
N PRO A 38 -47.10 18.07 -25.87
CA PRO A 38 -46.39 19.28 -25.41
C PRO A 38 -45.73 19.14 -24.01
N ALA A 39 -45.06 20.21 -23.59
CA ALA A 39 -44.50 20.43 -22.27
C ALA A 39 -45.54 20.58 -21.14
N GLY A 40 -45.26 19.97 -19.98
CA GLY A 40 -45.90 20.26 -18.70
C GLY A 40 -44.99 21.09 -17.80
N ARG A 41 -45.44 22.31 -17.45
CA ARG A 41 -44.89 23.16 -16.38
C ARG A 41 -45.62 22.88 -15.07
N HIS A 42 -44.88 22.90 -13.95
CA HIS A 42 -45.17 23.56 -12.65
C HIS A 42 -44.47 22.82 -11.47
N PRO A 43 -44.24 23.47 -10.31
CA PRO A 43 -43.35 24.61 -10.10
C PRO A 43 -42.38 24.40 -8.91
N ALA A 44 -41.36 25.26 -8.86
CA ALA A 44 -40.48 25.42 -7.70
C ALA A 44 -41.27 25.80 -6.43
N ARG A 45 -40.98 25.12 -5.32
CA ARG A 45 -41.31 25.59 -3.96
C ARG A 45 -40.05 26.07 -3.27
N LYS A 46 -39.97 27.40 -3.08
CA LYS A 46 -39.20 28.02 -2.01
C LYS A 46 -39.83 27.63 -0.67
N MET A 47 -39.01 27.32 0.33
CA MET A 47 -39.39 27.45 1.73
C MET A 47 -38.23 28.07 2.50
N ASP A 48 -38.57 29.17 3.17
CA ASP A 48 -37.70 30.04 3.92
C ASP A 48 -37.23 29.44 5.25
N HIS A 49 -36.12 30.00 5.73
CA HIS A 49 -35.59 29.89 7.08
C HIS A 49 -36.59 30.28 8.18
N HIS A 50 -36.72 29.44 9.20
CA HIS A 50 -36.52 29.78 10.62
C HIS A 50 -37.14 28.72 11.53
N ALA A 51 -36.35 28.09 12.41
CA ALA A 51 -36.72 27.89 13.81
C ALA A 51 -35.54 27.30 14.60
N ALA A 52 -35.04 28.09 15.55
CA ALA A 52 -34.09 27.69 16.57
C ALA A 52 -34.72 26.64 17.50
N GLY A 53 -34.08 25.46 17.60
CA GLY A 53 -34.45 24.40 18.53
C GLY A 53 -33.32 24.12 19.52
N ARG A 54 -33.39 24.74 20.71
CA ARG A 54 -32.51 24.45 21.86
C ARG A 54 -32.58 22.95 22.22
N ARG A 55 -31.50 22.18 22.03
CA ARG A 55 -31.37 20.85 22.66
C ARG A 55 -30.73 20.99 24.04
N ARG A 56 -31.55 20.68 25.04
CA ARG A 56 -31.19 20.58 26.47
C ARG A 56 -30.18 19.44 26.67
N LYS A 57 -29.08 19.72 27.37
CA LYS A 57 -28.22 18.69 28.00
C LYS A 57 -29.07 17.87 28.98
N ARG A 58 -29.34 16.59 28.67
CA ARG A 58 -29.84 15.63 29.66
C ARG A 58 -28.65 15.14 30.48
N ARG A 59 -28.65 15.54 31.75
CA ARG A 59 -27.80 15.03 32.82
C ARG A 59 -28.43 13.72 33.29
N VAL A 60 -27.79 12.58 33.04
CA VAL A 60 -28.20 11.31 33.62
C VAL A 60 -27.73 11.26 35.07
N LEU A 61 -28.70 11.31 35.99
CA LEU A 61 -28.56 10.92 37.38
C LEU A 61 -28.65 9.39 37.44
N LEU A 62 -27.58 8.71 37.86
CA LEU A 62 -27.68 7.37 38.41
C LEU A 62 -27.49 7.46 39.92
N GLY A 63 -28.59 7.16 40.63
CA GLY A 63 -28.67 7.14 42.08
C GLY A 63 -27.81 6.02 42.66
N GLY A 64 -27.10 6.36 43.74
CA GLY A 64 -26.35 5.40 44.52
C GLY A 64 -27.25 4.47 45.33
N LYS A 65 -26.74 3.26 45.57
CA LYS A 65 -26.89 2.60 46.86
C LYS A 65 -25.53 2.10 47.33
N GLN A 66 -25.26 2.48 48.56
CA GLN A 66 -24.03 2.40 49.32
C GLN A 66 -24.05 1.10 50.12
N ILE A 67 -22.99 0.29 50.07
CA ILE A 67 -22.66 -0.66 51.17
C ILE A 67 -21.15 -0.56 51.43
N ARG A 68 -20.84 -0.32 52.71
CA ARG A 68 -19.50 -0.13 53.27
C ARG A 68 -18.85 -1.48 53.60
N GLY A 69 -17.53 -1.56 53.36
CA GLY A 69 -16.55 -1.81 54.42
C GLY A 69 -16.11 -3.25 54.70
N LEU A 70 -14.80 -3.34 54.99
CA LEU A 70 -14.05 -4.45 55.63
C LEU A 70 -13.74 -5.65 54.73
N ASP A 71 -12.59 -6.31 54.81
CA ASP A 71 -11.26 -6.05 55.35
C ASP A 71 -10.39 -7.16 54.74
N ARG A 72 -9.11 -6.88 54.46
CA ARG A 72 -8.17 -7.86 53.91
C ARG A 72 -7.55 -8.66 55.06
N ALA A 73 -7.83 -9.95 55.17
CA ALA A 73 -6.98 -10.89 55.92
C ALA A 73 -7.17 -12.36 55.51
N GLN A 74 -6.04 -13.06 55.29
CA GLN A 74 -5.76 -14.46 55.65
C GLN A 74 -6.52 -15.58 54.88
N ILE A 75 -5.89 -16.48 54.09
CA ILE A 75 -5.00 -17.64 54.40
C ILE A 75 -4.80 -18.38 53.05
N GLY A 76 -3.72 -19.08 52.65
CA GLY A 76 -2.44 -19.51 53.24
C GLY A 76 -1.54 -20.02 52.07
N ARG A 77 -0.23 -19.72 52.04
CA ARG A 77 0.93 -20.46 52.61
C ARG A 77 1.15 -21.90 52.10
N ASN A 78 2.21 -22.06 51.29
CA ASN A 78 3.36 -22.97 51.46
C ASN A 78 4.36 -22.69 50.31
N ARG A 79 5.69 -22.60 50.43
CA ARG A 79 6.68 -22.77 51.51
C ARG A 79 8.00 -22.10 51.01
N TYR A 80 8.65 -21.20 51.78
CA TYR A 80 9.99 -21.35 52.42
C TYR A 80 11.23 -21.38 51.46
N ARG A 81 12.37 -20.70 51.67
CA ARG A 81 12.93 -19.87 52.78
C ARG A 81 14.28 -19.26 52.33
N GLY A 82 14.67 -18.10 52.91
CA GLY A 82 16.08 -17.70 53.12
C GLY A 82 16.47 -16.31 52.57
N ILE A 83 16.23 -15.16 53.23
CA ILE A 83 16.96 -14.57 54.40
C ILE A 83 18.40 -14.19 53.99
N LEU A 84 18.98 -12.99 54.09
CA LEU A 84 18.83 -11.67 54.77
C LEU A 84 19.73 -10.71 53.94
N GLY A 85 19.66 -9.38 53.91
CA GLY A 85 18.99 -8.37 54.70
C GLY A 85 19.59 -7.00 54.32
N GLU A 86 18.71 -5.99 54.36
CA GLU A 86 18.96 -4.59 54.70
C GLU A 86 19.79 -3.66 53.79
N ARG A 87 19.04 -2.72 53.19
CA ARG A 87 19.50 -1.41 52.72
C ARG A 87 19.81 -0.51 53.93
N ARG A 88 20.86 0.32 53.84
CA ARG A 88 20.73 1.79 53.80
C ARG A 88 22.09 2.52 53.65
N ALA A 89 22.14 3.32 52.58
CA ALA A 89 22.67 4.69 52.51
C ALA A 89 24.14 4.98 52.90
N ARG A 90 24.94 5.43 51.92
CA ARG A 90 25.37 6.84 51.74
C ARG A 90 26.41 6.98 50.61
N ARG A 91 26.21 8.06 49.84
CA ARG A 91 27.16 8.92 49.09
C ARG A 91 28.59 8.43 48.82
N ASP A 92 28.95 8.62 47.54
CA ASP A 92 30.25 9.05 47.00
C ASP A 92 31.50 8.27 47.42
N ARG A 93 32.03 7.46 46.49
CA ARG A 93 33.48 7.26 46.29
C ARG A 93 33.76 6.53 44.98
N ILE A 94 34.38 7.26 44.06
CA ILE A 94 35.24 6.74 42.99
C ILE A 94 36.33 5.87 43.67
N PRO A 95 36.70 4.68 43.14
CA PRO A 95 37.77 3.87 43.73
C PRO A 95 39.12 4.59 43.58
N PRO A 96 40.03 4.53 44.57
CA PRO A 96 41.34 5.14 44.43
C PRO A 96 42.16 4.36 43.38
N LEU A 97 42.84 5.11 42.51
CA LEU A 97 43.95 4.60 41.69
C LEU A 97 44.92 3.83 42.60
N ALA A 98 45.15 2.56 42.25
CA ALA A 98 46.11 1.71 42.93
C ALA A 98 47.50 2.37 42.91
N CYS A 99 48.05 2.67 44.09
CA CYS A 99 49.44 3.05 44.23
C CYS A 99 50.31 1.80 43.98
N MET A 100 51.24 1.89 43.03
CA MET A 100 52.20 0.82 42.73
C MET A 100 53.07 0.47 43.95
N ASN A 101 53.31 -0.84 44.15
CA ASN A 101 54.13 -1.36 45.23
C ASN A 101 55.64 -1.18 44.90
N PRO A 102 56.44 -0.49 45.74
CA PRO A 102 57.84 -0.19 45.42
C PRO A 102 58.78 -1.40 45.45
N ASP A 103 58.34 -2.57 45.94
CA ASP A 103 59.18 -3.77 46.10
C ASP A 103 59.10 -4.79 44.94
N GLU A 104 58.38 -4.50 43.85
CA GLU A 104 58.23 -5.45 42.74
C GLU A 104 59.40 -5.45 41.74
N PRO A 105 59.78 -6.62 41.17
CA PRO A 105 60.88 -6.72 40.21
C PRO A 105 60.68 -5.78 39.01
N MET A 106 61.75 -5.10 38.60
CA MET A 106 61.70 -4.02 37.59
C MET A 106 61.12 -4.48 36.22
N ASN A 107 61.27 -5.77 35.87
CA ASN A 107 60.66 -6.35 34.65
C ASN A 107 59.14 -6.48 34.74
N GLN A 108 58.59 -6.70 35.93
CA GLN A 108 57.15 -6.82 36.15
C GLN A 108 56.49 -5.44 36.06
N ARG A 109 57.08 -4.42 36.68
CA ARG A 109 56.67 -3.02 36.51
C ARG A 109 56.70 -2.56 35.05
N ARG A 110 57.69 -3.02 34.27
CA ARG A 110 57.80 -2.69 32.83
C ARG A 110 56.70 -3.35 31.99
N ASN A 111 56.29 -4.57 32.34
CA ASN A 111 55.20 -5.28 31.67
C ASN A 111 53.84 -4.71 32.07
N GLU A 112 53.62 -4.38 33.34
CA GLU A 112 52.38 -3.77 33.80
C GLU A 112 52.21 -2.35 33.24
N MET A 113 53.29 -1.58 33.13
CA MET A 113 53.25 -0.25 32.50
C MET A 113 53.05 -0.35 30.98
N ARG A 114 53.55 -1.39 30.32
CA ARG A 114 53.22 -1.70 28.92
C ARG A 114 51.76 -2.10 28.75
N THR A 115 51.24 -2.96 29.60
CA THR A 115 49.83 -3.36 29.57
C THR A 115 48.93 -2.16 29.84
N LEU A 116 49.22 -1.34 30.85
CA LEU A 116 48.44 -0.13 31.16
C LEU A 116 48.49 0.87 30.00
N MET A 117 49.66 1.08 29.38
CA MET A 117 49.79 1.96 28.22
C MET A 117 49.04 1.40 27.00
N ILE A 118 49.07 0.09 26.75
CA ILE A 118 48.30 -0.56 25.67
C ILE A 118 46.80 -0.45 25.95
N THR A 119 46.34 -0.73 27.17
CA THR A 119 44.94 -0.62 27.55
C THR A 119 44.46 0.82 27.51
N LEU A 120 45.30 1.80 27.88
CA LEU A 120 44.99 3.22 27.76
C LEU A 120 44.99 3.68 26.30
N PHE A 121 45.89 3.17 25.45
CA PHE A 121 45.90 3.44 24.01
C PHE A 121 44.69 2.83 23.30
N LEU A 122 44.28 1.61 23.69
CA LEU A 122 43.06 0.95 23.20
C LEU A 122 41.79 1.62 23.72
N ALA A 123 41.78 2.09 24.98
CA ALA A 123 40.66 2.87 25.52
C ALA A 123 40.58 4.26 24.89
N LEU A 124 41.71 4.89 24.54
CA LEU A 124 41.75 6.15 23.78
C LEU A 124 41.36 5.94 22.30
N LEU A 125 41.67 4.79 21.68
CA LEU A 125 41.15 4.40 20.37
C LEU A 125 39.64 4.10 20.42
N ALA A 126 39.14 3.50 21.50
CA ALA A 126 37.71 3.23 21.71
C ALA A 126 36.90 4.46 22.19
N ALA A 127 37.57 5.49 22.73
CA ALA A 127 36.98 6.74 23.19
C ALA A 127 37.29 7.94 22.29
N SER A 128 37.93 7.72 21.14
CA SER A 128 38.05 8.72 20.07
C SER A 128 36.80 8.64 19.19
N PRO A 129 35.99 9.71 19.06
CA PRO A 129 35.01 9.82 17.98
C PRO A 129 35.79 10.18 16.71
N ALA A 130 36.54 9.22 16.18
CA ALA A 130 37.34 9.41 14.98
C ALA A 130 37.47 8.08 14.22
N HIS A 131 36.33 7.44 13.98
CA HIS A 131 35.97 7.07 12.61
C HIS A 131 34.62 7.76 12.36
N ALA A 132 34.68 9.06 12.06
CA ALA A 132 33.75 9.58 11.09
C ALA A 132 34.13 8.84 9.79
N ASP A 133 33.56 7.64 9.61
CA ASP A 133 33.50 7.05 8.28
C ASP A 133 32.92 8.13 7.39
N GLU A 134 33.54 8.35 6.23
CA GLU A 134 32.88 9.06 5.13
C GLU A 134 31.44 8.59 5.13
N THR A 135 30.51 9.50 5.44
CA THR A 135 29.12 9.19 5.71
C THR A 135 28.66 8.18 4.67
N SER A 136 28.15 7.03 5.11
CA SER A 136 27.59 6.01 4.24
C SER A 136 26.40 6.62 3.48
N VAL A 137 26.68 7.31 2.38
CA VAL A 137 25.69 8.07 1.61
C VAL A 137 25.14 7.16 0.53
N MET A 138 23.82 7.16 0.41
CA MET A 138 23.14 6.70 -0.78
C MET A 138 22.99 7.87 -1.74
N VAL A 139 23.43 7.67 -2.97
CA VAL A 139 23.17 8.57 -4.09
C VAL A 139 22.09 7.92 -4.95
N LEU A 140 20.90 8.52 -4.98
CA LEU A 140 19.80 8.06 -5.82
C LEU A 140 19.60 9.04 -6.97
N GLU A 141 19.89 8.58 -8.18
CA GLU A 141 19.58 9.32 -9.41
C GLU A 141 18.43 8.64 -10.14
N GLY A 142 17.56 9.41 -10.77
CA GLY A 142 16.50 8.79 -11.55
C GLY A 142 15.74 9.71 -12.47
N THR A 143 14.81 9.10 -13.21
CA THR A 143 13.88 9.81 -14.08
C THR A 143 12.45 9.36 -13.81
N THR A 144 11.54 10.32 -13.68
CA THR A 144 10.11 10.09 -13.66
C THR A 144 9.55 9.96 -15.09
N ALA A 145 8.38 9.34 -15.23
CA ALA A 145 7.61 9.35 -16.49
C ALA A 145 6.62 10.52 -16.50
N ALA A 146 6.29 11.10 -17.66
CA ALA A 146 5.19 12.08 -17.73
C ALA A 146 3.86 11.46 -17.24
N PRO A 147 2.99 12.18 -16.52
CA PRO A 147 3.03 13.62 -16.22
C PRO A 147 3.65 13.94 -14.85
N TYR A 148 4.60 13.13 -14.38
CA TYR A 148 5.29 13.35 -13.12
C TYR A 148 6.50 14.29 -13.24
N ASP A 149 6.60 15.05 -14.33
CA ASP A 149 7.55 16.14 -14.46
C ASP A 149 7.07 17.34 -13.62
N ASN A 150 7.99 18.05 -12.97
CA ASN A 150 7.73 19.27 -12.19
C ASN A 150 7.11 19.11 -10.78
N GLY A 151 7.18 17.92 -10.17
CA GLY A 151 6.87 17.70 -8.75
C GLY A 151 8.12 17.62 -7.86
N GLN A 152 7.97 17.02 -6.68
CA GLN A 152 9.06 16.59 -5.81
C GLN A 152 9.11 15.06 -5.75
N PHE A 153 10.31 14.50 -5.89
CA PHE A 153 10.56 13.09 -5.65
C PHE A 153 10.96 12.93 -4.19
N ALA A 154 10.22 12.13 -3.42
CA ALA A 154 10.43 11.91 -1.99
C ALA A 154 10.78 10.45 -1.72
N VAL A 155 11.72 10.21 -0.81
CA VAL A 155 11.96 8.89 -0.21
C VAL A 155 11.28 8.86 1.16
N LEU A 156 10.47 7.83 1.39
CA LEU A 156 9.72 7.61 2.62
C LEU A 156 10.28 6.38 3.37
N ASP A 157 10.43 6.47 4.69
CA ASP A 157 10.81 5.30 5.50
C ASP A 157 9.55 4.45 5.75
N SER A 158 9.53 3.24 5.20
CA SER A 158 8.39 2.30 5.32
C SER A 158 8.02 1.99 6.78
N ARG A 159 8.95 2.18 7.73
CA ARG A 159 8.72 1.95 9.17
C ARG A 159 8.10 3.14 9.88
N ARG A 160 8.11 4.33 9.27
CA ARG A 160 7.62 5.56 9.89
C ARG A 160 6.17 5.88 9.54
N GLY A 161 5.59 5.22 8.53
CA GLY A 161 4.22 5.49 8.08
C GLY A 161 4.00 6.99 7.83
N TRP A 162 2.74 7.43 7.85
CA TRP A 162 2.42 8.84 7.94
C TRP A 162 2.78 9.32 9.36
N ASP A 163 3.46 10.47 9.49
CA ASP A 163 3.67 11.10 10.79
C ASP A 163 2.34 11.73 11.21
N THR A 164 1.44 10.92 11.76
CA THR A 164 0.06 11.30 12.10
C THR A 164 0.04 12.49 13.04
N ALA A 165 1.00 12.61 13.96
CA ALA A 165 1.10 13.76 14.85
C ALA A 165 1.41 15.06 14.10
N ARG A 166 2.37 15.04 13.16
CA ARG A 166 2.67 16.21 12.32
C ARG A 166 1.54 16.52 11.33
N TRP A 167 0.90 15.49 10.81
CA TRP A 167 -0.24 15.60 9.92
C TRP A 167 -1.42 16.29 10.62
N GLU A 168 -1.80 15.81 11.81
CA GLU A 168 -2.85 16.39 12.65
C GLU A 168 -2.51 17.83 13.09
N GLU A 169 -1.25 18.08 13.46
CA GLU A 169 -0.78 19.44 13.80
C GLU A 169 -0.94 20.40 12.62
N TRP A 170 -0.52 19.97 11.42
CA TRP A 170 -0.70 20.75 10.21
C TRP A 170 -2.18 20.98 9.89
N GLN A 171 -3.00 19.93 9.88
CA GLN A 171 -4.44 20.04 9.61
C GLN A 171 -5.15 21.02 10.55
N SER A 172 -4.73 21.08 11.82
CA SER A 172 -5.32 22.01 12.80
C SER A 172 -5.06 23.50 12.52
N THR A 173 -4.07 23.80 11.66
CA THR A 173 -3.64 25.17 11.35
C THR A 173 -3.69 25.51 9.85
N ALA A 174 -3.92 24.52 8.99
CA ALA A 174 -3.92 24.65 7.55
C ALA A 174 -5.08 25.52 7.03
N LYS A 175 -4.81 26.28 5.97
CA LYS A 175 -5.84 26.98 5.20
C LYS A 175 -6.52 26.02 4.21
N PRO A 176 -7.75 26.30 3.75
CA PRO A 176 -8.51 25.42 2.86
C PRO A 176 -7.78 24.97 1.56
N ASP A 177 -6.83 25.76 1.06
CA ASP A 177 -6.07 25.48 -0.16
C ASP A 177 -4.57 25.21 0.09
N GLU A 178 -4.18 25.07 1.37
CA GLU A 178 -2.81 24.79 1.75
C GLU A 178 -2.52 23.30 1.57
N GLN A 179 -1.36 22.96 1.00
CA GLN A 179 -0.92 21.56 0.91
C GLN A 179 -0.09 21.19 2.14
N PRO A 180 -0.15 19.91 2.57
CA PRO A 180 0.69 19.41 3.65
C PRO A 180 2.18 19.57 3.34
N PRO A 181 3.01 19.94 4.32
CA PRO A 181 4.46 19.93 4.14
C PRO A 181 4.93 18.51 3.81
N ILE A 182 5.99 18.39 3.01
CA ILE A 182 6.47 17.09 2.51
C ILE A 182 6.84 16.12 3.63
N GLU A 183 7.30 16.66 4.76
CA GLU A 183 7.65 15.90 5.96
C GLU A 183 6.43 15.31 6.68
N ALA A 184 5.23 15.85 6.48
CA ALA A 184 4.00 15.26 7.04
C ALA A 184 3.69 13.90 6.40
N TYR A 185 4.16 13.67 5.16
CA TYR A 185 4.06 12.36 4.50
C TYR A 185 5.15 11.36 4.94
N GLY A 186 5.93 11.68 5.98
CA GLY A 186 7.00 10.80 6.46
C GLY A 186 8.26 10.80 5.57
N ALA A 187 8.41 11.80 4.70
CA ALA A 187 9.58 11.92 3.82
C ALA A 187 10.87 12.11 4.64
N ILE A 188 11.86 11.27 4.35
CA ILE A 188 13.21 11.37 4.96
C ILE A 188 14.19 12.15 4.09
N ALA A 189 13.93 12.24 2.79
CA ALA A 189 14.62 13.14 1.86
C ALA A 189 13.74 13.38 0.63
N TRP A 190 13.92 14.53 -0.02
CA TRP A 190 13.23 14.86 -1.26
C TRP A 190 14.05 15.80 -2.14
N ALA A 191 13.79 15.75 -3.45
CA ALA A 191 14.44 16.60 -4.44
C ALA A 191 13.41 17.09 -5.46
N PRO A 192 13.58 18.30 -6.02
CA PRO A 192 12.74 18.75 -7.13
C PRO A 192 12.97 17.86 -8.35
N ILE A 193 11.90 17.58 -9.07
CA ILE A 193 11.94 16.88 -10.36
C ILE A 193 12.16 17.93 -11.45
N GLY A 194 13.21 17.74 -12.23
CA GLY A 194 13.56 18.57 -13.37
C GLY A 194 12.50 18.53 -14.47
N PRO A 195 12.56 19.48 -15.43
CA PRO A 195 11.63 19.54 -16.56
C PRO A 195 11.75 18.35 -17.53
N ASP A 196 12.83 17.57 -17.42
CA ASP A 196 13.06 16.32 -18.15
C ASP A 196 12.67 15.08 -17.33
N GLY A 197 12.06 15.27 -16.15
CA GLY A 197 11.72 14.21 -15.20
C GLY A 197 12.90 13.76 -14.34
N ALA A 198 14.11 14.33 -14.51
CA ALA A 198 15.28 13.89 -13.77
C ALA A 198 15.29 14.39 -12.33
N PHE A 199 15.81 13.59 -11.41
CA PHE A 199 16.03 13.97 -10.02
C PHE A 199 17.31 13.33 -9.47
N ARG A 200 17.86 13.93 -8.41
CA ARG A 200 19.01 13.42 -7.68
C ARG A 200 18.85 13.67 -6.19
N LEU A 201 19.14 12.66 -5.39
CA LEU A 201 19.08 12.66 -3.94
C LEU A 201 20.37 12.12 -3.34
N GLU A 202 20.83 12.75 -2.27
CA GLU A 202 21.93 12.27 -1.43
C GLU A 202 21.41 12.10 -0.01
N ILE A 203 21.41 10.86 0.48
CA ILE A 203 20.77 10.50 1.75
C ILE A 203 21.82 9.82 2.63
N ALA A 204 21.99 10.31 3.85
CA ALA A 204 22.81 9.62 4.84
C ALA A 204 22.13 8.31 5.27
N VAL A 205 22.85 7.20 5.16
CA VAL A 205 22.39 5.86 5.53
C VAL A 205 23.16 5.41 6.76
N ASP A 206 22.48 5.38 7.90
CA ASP A 206 22.99 4.79 9.14
C ASP A 206 23.01 3.27 9.07
N GLN A 207 22.00 2.67 8.44
CA GLN A 207 21.90 1.24 8.20
C GLN A 207 20.97 0.94 7.00
N PRO A 208 21.25 -0.14 6.24
CA PRO A 208 20.37 -0.57 5.18
C PRO A 208 18.95 -0.86 5.68
N ARG A 209 17.94 -0.42 4.94
CA ARG A 209 16.52 -0.67 5.27
C ARG A 209 15.62 -0.54 4.06
N VAL A 210 14.43 -1.14 4.13
CA VAL A 210 13.41 -0.94 3.08
C VAL A 210 12.83 0.47 3.17
N ALA A 211 12.81 1.14 2.03
CA ALA A 211 12.18 2.43 1.82
C ALA A 211 11.21 2.32 0.63
N THR A 212 10.31 3.29 0.53
CA THR A 212 9.49 3.52 -0.65
C THR A 212 9.74 4.95 -1.14
N PHE A 213 9.17 5.29 -2.28
CA PHE A 213 9.22 6.65 -2.80
C PHE A 213 7.82 7.16 -3.13
N ALA A 214 7.68 8.48 -3.24
CA ALA A 214 6.46 9.12 -3.71
C ALA A 214 6.82 10.29 -4.62
N VAL A 215 5.91 10.60 -5.54
CA VAL A 215 5.95 11.87 -6.28
C VAL A 215 4.88 12.78 -5.71
N ILE A 216 5.29 13.94 -5.20
CA ILE A 216 4.44 14.88 -4.48
C ILE A 216 4.33 16.17 -5.28
N GLY A 217 3.11 16.71 -5.41
CA GLY A 217 2.88 18.02 -6.03
C GLY A 217 3.05 18.06 -7.56
N ALA A 218 3.28 16.92 -8.22
CA ALA A 218 3.26 16.84 -9.67
C ALA A 218 1.85 17.13 -10.20
N LYS A 219 1.75 17.76 -11.37
CA LYS A 219 0.47 18.12 -11.98
C LYS A 219 0.24 17.39 -13.29
N THR A 220 -0.98 16.91 -13.49
CA THR A 220 -1.44 16.39 -14.77
C THR A 220 -1.61 17.52 -15.80
N ALA A 221 -1.74 17.15 -17.08
CA ALA A 221 -1.86 18.12 -18.17
C ALA A 221 -3.13 19.01 -18.09
N ASP A 222 -4.17 18.53 -17.42
CA ASP A 222 -5.42 19.22 -17.09
C ASP A 222 -5.33 20.05 -15.80
N GLY A 223 -4.17 20.07 -15.13
CA GLY A 223 -3.87 20.93 -13.99
C GLY A 223 -4.20 20.33 -12.61
N ASN A 224 -4.70 19.09 -12.57
CA ASN A 224 -4.96 18.38 -11.33
C ASN A 224 -3.63 17.96 -10.66
N THR A 225 -3.58 17.98 -9.34
CA THR A 225 -2.38 17.53 -8.61
C THR A 225 -2.48 16.02 -8.42
N PHE A 226 -1.39 15.31 -8.69
CA PHE A 226 -1.29 13.91 -8.30
C PHE A 226 -1.38 13.82 -6.77
N THR A 227 -2.39 13.14 -6.27
CA THR A 227 -2.55 12.90 -4.85
C THR A 227 -1.37 12.06 -4.33
N PRO A 228 -0.82 12.40 -3.16
CA PRO A 228 0.35 11.74 -2.57
C PRO A 228 0.08 10.30 -2.10
N ASN A 229 -1.16 9.81 -2.26
CA ASN A 229 -1.59 8.50 -1.77
C ASN A 229 -1.09 7.29 -2.57
N LYS A 230 -0.16 7.47 -3.52
CA LYS A 230 0.41 6.37 -4.29
C LYS A 230 1.91 6.26 -4.04
N GLN A 231 2.25 5.48 -3.02
CA GLN A 231 3.62 5.04 -2.76
C GLN A 231 4.09 4.15 -3.94
N GLY A 232 5.32 4.39 -4.41
CA GLY A 232 5.96 3.58 -5.43
C GLY A 232 6.53 2.27 -4.88
N ASN A 233 7.16 1.49 -5.77
CA ASN A 233 7.81 0.24 -5.38
C ASN A 233 8.78 0.41 -4.18
N ASN A 234 8.86 -0.66 -3.40
CA ASN A 234 9.83 -0.77 -2.31
C ASN A 234 11.23 -0.95 -2.89
N PHE A 235 12.22 -0.41 -2.19
CA PHE A 235 13.63 -0.58 -2.50
C PHE A 235 14.46 -0.62 -1.21
N ILE A 236 15.71 -1.05 -1.32
CA ILE A 236 16.60 -1.05 -0.15
C ILE A 236 17.37 0.27 -0.18
N MET A 237 17.14 1.13 0.80
CA MET A 237 18.00 2.28 1.03
C MET A 237 19.32 1.77 1.62
N GLU A 238 20.40 1.86 0.86
CA GLU A 238 21.73 1.36 1.23
C GLU A 238 22.84 2.30 0.72
N PRO A 239 24.04 2.27 1.31
CA PRO A 239 25.14 3.11 0.85
C PRO A 239 25.56 2.76 -0.59
N GLY A 240 25.91 3.77 -1.38
CA GLY A 240 26.34 3.61 -2.77
C GLY A 240 25.40 4.28 -3.78
N GLU A 241 25.63 4.00 -5.06
CA GLU A 241 24.87 4.57 -6.16
C GLU A 241 23.70 3.67 -6.56
N LEU A 242 22.49 4.23 -6.51
CA LEU A 242 21.27 3.64 -7.01
C LEU A 242 20.73 4.46 -8.18
N LYS A 243 20.17 3.76 -9.16
CA LYS A 243 19.46 4.38 -10.28
C LYS A 243 18.03 3.92 -10.33
N LEU A 244 17.10 4.87 -10.39
CA LEU A 244 15.67 4.62 -10.51
C LEU A 244 15.15 5.10 -11.85
N ARG A 245 14.41 4.25 -12.53
CA ARG A 245 13.64 4.62 -13.72
C ARG A 245 12.18 4.32 -13.46
N MET A 246 11.37 5.37 -13.32
CA MET A 246 9.93 5.22 -13.20
C MET A 246 9.35 4.94 -14.58
N ILE A 247 8.57 3.86 -14.68
CA ILE A 247 7.99 3.42 -15.95
C ILE A 247 6.55 3.93 -16.04
N ARG A 248 5.78 3.76 -14.96
CA ARG A 248 4.39 4.22 -14.82
C ARG A 248 3.99 4.25 -13.35
N HIS A 249 3.20 5.22 -12.93
CA HIS A 249 2.60 5.31 -11.59
C HIS A 249 3.49 4.72 -10.45
N ASP A 250 3.15 3.51 -10.00
CA ASP A 250 3.79 2.73 -8.94
C ASP A 250 4.98 1.86 -9.41
N TYR A 251 5.04 1.55 -10.70
CA TYR A 251 6.05 0.69 -11.29
C TYR A 251 7.32 1.44 -11.68
N SER A 252 8.42 1.02 -11.05
CA SER A 252 9.76 1.51 -11.31
C SER A 252 10.77 0.36 -11.34
N GLU A 253 11.87 0.62 -12.03
CA GLU A 253 13.06 -0.23 -12.03
C GLU A 253 14.17 0.47 -11.24
N ILE A 254 14.71 -0.22 -10.22
CA ILE A 254 15.79 0.29 -9.38
C ILE A 254 17.01 -0.61 -9.55
N THR A 255 18.16 -0.03 -9.88
CA THR A 255 19.40 -0.75 -10.20
C THR A 255 20.57 -0.22 -9.38
N GLY A 256 21.59 -1.06 -9.18
CA GLY A 256 22.73 -0.75 -8.32
C GLY A 256 22.43 -1.10 -6.87
N GLY A 257 23.45 -0.98 -6.01
CA GLY A 257 23.37 -1.36 -4.60
C GLY A 257 23.51 -2.85 -4.36
N HIS A 258 24.15 -3.23 -3.26
CA HIS A 258 24.42 -4.62 -2.94
C HIS A 258 23.12 -5.42 -2.69
N TYR A 259 22.24 -4.90 -1.84
CA TYR A 259 21.01 -5.57 -1.45
C TYR A 259 19.91 -5.44 -2.51
N ASN A 260 19.80 -4.28 -3.17
CA ASN A 260 18.88 -4.12 -4.29
C ASN A 260 19.21 -5.11 -5.41
N ASP A 261 20.49 -5.23 -5.78
CA ASP A 261 20.89 -6.21 -6.79
C ASP A 261 20.70 -7.64 -6.30
N ALA A 262 21.03 -7.96 -5.05
CA ALA A 262 20.83 -9.31 -4.51
C ALA A 262 19.36 -9.75 -4.52
N VAL A 263 18.45 -8.83 -4.17
CA VAL A 263 17.01 -9.10 -4.13
C VAL A 263 16.43 -9.02 -5.55
N PHE A 264 16.40 -7.84 -6.17
CA PHE A 264 15.64 -7.59 -7.38
C PHE A 264 16.22 -8.25 -8.64
N ASN A 265 17.53 -8.53 -8.70
CA ASN A 265 18.10 -9.31 -9.83
C ASN A 265 17.71 -10.78 -9.82
N SER A 266 17.18 -11.31 -8.71
CA SER A 266 16.85 -12.73 -8.62
C SER A 266 15.72 -13.18 -9.55
N TRP A 267 14.93 -12.24 -10.09
CA TRP A 267 13.95 -12.50 -11.15
C TRP A 267 14.11 -11.58 -12.37
N ARG A 268 14.41 -10.29 -12.18
CA ARG A 268 14.23 -9.29 -13.26
C ARG A 268 15.19 -9.45 -14.43
N LEU A 269 16.34 -10.09 -14.20
CA LEU A 269 17.35 -10.35 -15.23
C LEU A 269 17.09 -11.65 -16.00
N SER A 270 16.10 -12.45 -15.59
CA SER A 270 15.75 -13.68 -16.30
C SER A 270 15.13 -13.35 -17.66
N LYS A 271 15.46 -14.17 -18.67
CA LYS A 271 14.89 -14.00 -20.02
C LYS A 271 13.39 -14.18 -20.01
N GLU A 272 12.93 -15.09 -19.16
CA GLU A 272 11.54 -15.41 -18.90
C GLU A 272 10.79 -14.20 -18.37
N TYR A 273 11.33 -13.51 -17.36
CA TYR A 273 10.71 -12.29 -16.81
C TYR A 273 10.69 -11.15 -17.81
N ILE A 274 11.82 -10.87 -18.48
CA ILE A 274 11.91 -9.80 -19.48
C ILE A 274 10.88 -10.03 -20.60
N LYS A 275 10.73 -11.27 -21.06
CA LYS A 275 9.72 -11.63 -22.06
C LYS A 275 8.30 -11.47 -21.51
N ALA A 276 8.02 -12.02 -20.33
CA ALA A 276 6.70 -11.95 -19.71
C ALA A 276 6.26 -10.50 -19.48
N GLN A 277 7.19 -9.63 -19.08
CA GLN A 277 6.93 -8.21 -18.90
C GLN A 277 6.60 -7.53 -20.25
N ALA A 278 7.38 -7.78 -21.30
CA ALA A 278 7.11 -7.23 -22.63
C ALA A 278 5.76 -7.72 -23.19
N ASP A 279 5.43 -9.01 -22.99
CA ASP A 279 4.15 -9.57 -23.39
C ASP A 279 2.99 -8.92 -22.62
N ALA A 280 3.16 -8.68 -21.32
CA ALA A 280 2.16 -8.02 -20.47
C ALA A 280 1.93 -6.55 -20.85
N GLU A 281 3.00 -5.81 -21.15
CA GLU A 281 2.93 -4.43 -21.65
C GLU A 281 2.21 -4.38 -23.01
N GLN A 282 2.52 -5.29 -23.94
CA GLN A 282 1.85 -5.37 -25.23
C GLN A 282 0.37 -5.77 -25.09
N ALA A 283 0.07 -6.78 -24.27
CA ALA A 283 -1.31 -7.24 -24.07
C ALA A 283 -2.18 -6.15 -23.45
N ARG A 284 -1.62 -5.34 -22.53
CA ARG A 284 -2.28 -4.15 -21.98
C ARG A 284 -2.56 -3.11 -23.06
N ALA A 285 -1.56 -2.77 -23.88
CA ALA A 285 -1.75 -1.80 -24.96
C ALA A 285 -2.82 -2.26 -25.97
N ASP A 286 -2.83 -3.55 -26.33
CA ASP A 286 -3.84 -4.13 -27.20
C ASP A 286 -5.24 -4.05 -26.57
N HIS A 287 -5.35 -4.40 -25.29
CA HIS A 287 -6.60 -4.32 -24.51
C HIS A 287 -7.12 -2.88 -24.42
N ASP A 288 -6.27 -1.92 -24.04
CA ASP A 288 -6.64 -0.51 -23.89
C ASP A 288 -7.09 0.09 -25.23
N GLN A 289 -6.44 -0.29 -26.34
CA GLN A 289 -6.87 0.11 -27.68
C GLN A 289 -8.23 -0.49 -28.06
N ALA A 290 -8.51 -1.73 -27.65
CA ALA A 290 -9.82 -2.35 -27.87
C ALA A 290 -10.91 -1.67 -27.03
N GLN A 291 -10.66 -1.41 -25.75
CA GLN A 291 -11.55 -0.69 -24.86
C GLN A 291 -11.86 0.71 -25.39
N ALA A 292 -10.85 1.45 -25.85
CA ALA A 292 -11.02 2.81 -26.40
C ALA A 292 -11.92 2.86 -27.65
N LYS A 293 -12.00 1.76 -28.43
CA LYS A 293 -12.90 1.67 -29.60
C LYS A 293 -14.34 1.38 -29.21
N ILE A 294 -14.55 0.69 -28.09
CA ILE A 294 -15.88 0.36 -27.56
C ILE A 294 -16.42 1.54 -26.75
N GLY A 295 -15.55 2.27 -26.03
CA GLY A 295 -15.95 3.35 -25.15
C GLY A 295 -16.73 2.82 -23.94
N ASP A 296 -17.80 3.52 -23.58
CA ASP A 296 -18.68 3.16 -22.47
C ASP A 296 -19.89 2.30 -22.92
N GLU A 297 -19.88 1.80 -24.16
CA GLU A 297 -20.94 0.94 -24.70
C GLU A 297 -20.96 -0.41 -23.96
N VAL A 298 -22.11 -0.78 -23.39
CA VAL A 298 -22.32 -2.10 -22.78
C VAL A 298 -22.74 -3.08 -23.88
N LEU A 299 -21.83 -3.98 -24.25
CA LEU A 299 -22.03 -4.97 -25.32
C LEU A 299 -22.54 -6.31 -24.79
N PRO A 300 -23.43 -7.01 -25.55
CA PRO A 300 -23.74 -8.41 -25.28
C PRO A 300 -22.49 -9.29 -25.30
N GLY A 301 -22.45 -10.34 -24.46
CA GLY A 301 -21.31 -11.26 -24.40
C GLY A 301 -21.01 -12.01 -25.70
N ASP A 302 -21.99 -12.14 -26.60
CA ASP A 302 -21.84 -12.73 -27.92
C ASP A 302 -21.38 -11.74 -29.02
N ASP A 303 -21.28 -10.44 -28.71
CA ASP A 303 -20.76 -9.43 -29.65
C ASP A 303 -19.28 -9.74 -29.98
N PRO A 304 -18.87 -9.81 -31.26
CA PRO A 304 -17.50 -10.13 -31.63
C PRO A 304 -16.45 -9.16 -31.06
N ARG A 305 -16.80 -7.88 -30.87
CA ARG A 305 -15.93 -6.85 -30.26
C ARG A 305 -15.72 -7.17 -28.78
N GLU A 306 -16.80 -7.55 -28.09
CA GLU A 306 -16.76 -7.94 -26.69
C GLU A 306 -15.92 -9.20 -26.49
N GLN A 307 -16.17 -10.25 -27.27
CA GLN A 307 -15.36 -11.47 -27.21
C GLN A 307 -13.88 -11.21 -27.50
N SER A 308 -13.57 -10.27 -28.41
CA SER A 308 -12.20 -9.86 -28.67
C SER A 308 -11.57 -9.14 -27.48
N ARG A 309 -12.31 -8.23 -26.82
CA ARG A 309 -11.87 -7.53 -25.62
C ARG A 309 -11.60 -8.49 -24.47
N ARG A 310 -12.51 -9.45 -24.21
CA ARG A 310 -12.35 -10.52 -23.21
C ARG A 310 -11.08 -11.33 -23.41
N ARG A 311 -10.80 -11.77 -24.65
CA ARG A 311 -9.56 -12.50 -24.98
C ARG A 311 -8.30 -11.68 -24.74
N LEU A 312 -8.33 -10.38 -25.03
CA LEU A 312 -7.19 -9.49 -24.80
C LEU A 312 -6.96 -9.27 -23.30
N TRP A 313 -8.04 -9.13 -22.52
CA TRP A 313 -7.96 -9.09 -21.07
C TRP A 313 -7.36 -10.39 -20.49
N ASP A 314 -7.86 -11.55 -20.90
CA ASP A 314 -7.35 -12.85 -20.42
C ASP A 314 -5.85 -13.00 -20.69
N ARG A 315 -5.40 -12.63 -21.91
CA ARG A 315 -3.98 -12.61 -22.27
C ARG A 315 -3.17 -11.64 -21.39
N MET A 316 -3.72 -10.46 -21.09
CA MET A 316 -3.07 -9.49 -20.21
C MET A 316 -2.95 -10.03 -18.78
N VAL A 317 -4.02 -10.61 -18.23
CA VAL A 317 -4.03 -11.22 -16.90
C VAL A 317 -3.02 -12.37 -16.84
N GLU A 318 -3.04 -13.29 -17.81
CA GLU A 318 -2.10 -14.41 -17.86
C GLU A 318 -0.64 -13.93 -17.86
N SER A 319 -0.34 -12.90 -18.67
CA SER A 319 1.00 -12.33 -18.76
C SER A 319 1.41 -11.63 -17.46
N ASN A 320 0.52 -10.87 -16.81
CA ASN A 320 0.78 -10.26 -15.49
C ASN A 320 0.95 -11.33 -14.40
N MET A 321 0.17 -12.40 -14.41
CA MET A 321 0.30 -13.49 -13.44
C MET A 321 1.62 -14.24 -13.62
N LEU A 322 2.14 -14.36 -14.84
CA LEU A 322 3.46 -14.91 -15.08
C LEU A 322 4.56 -14.00 -14.50
N THR A 323 4.46 -12.68 -14.65
CA THR A 323 5.46 -11.76 -14.05
C THR A 323 5.44 -11.85 -12.53
N ILE A 324 4.25 -11.87 -11.90
CA ILE A 324 4.09 -12.03 -10.44
C ILE A 324 4.74 -13.35 -9.97
N ARG A 325 4.44 -14.48 -10.61
CA ARG A 325 5.03 -15.78 -10.23
C ARG A 325 6.56 -15.77 -10.29
N LEU A 326 7.12 -15.20 -11.34
CA LEU A 326 8.59 -15.11 -11.49
C LEU A 326 9.21 -14.21 -10.41
N GLN A 327 8.53 -13.12 -10.02
CA GLN A 327 8.95 -12.29 -8.88
C GLN A 327 8.91 -13.08 -7.57
N GLU A 328 7.83 -13.80 -7.29
CA GLU A 328 7.71 -14.66 -6.10
C GLU A 328 8.80 -15.72 -6.05
N GLU A 329 9.06 -16.41 -7.16
CA GLU A 329 10.10 -17.44 -7.25
C GLU A 329 11.49 -16.86 -6.94
N GLY A 330 11.81 -15.69 -7.52
CA GLY A 330 13.07 -15.01 -7.26
C GLY A 330 13.22 -14.55 -5.81
N MET A 331 12.24 -13.81 -5.28
CA MET A 331 12.24 -13.33 -3.90
C MET A 331 12.28 -14.48 -2.89
N SER A 332 11.46 -15.50 -3.08
CA SER A 332 11.41 -16.69 -2.22
C SER A 332 12.77 -17.39 -2.18
N LYS A 333 13.43 -17.54 -3.33
CA LYS A 333 14.77 -18.12 -3.40
C LYS A 333 15.78 -17.30 -2.58
N VAL A 334 15.79 -15.97 -2.71
CA VAL A 334 16.67 -15.11 -1.91
C VAL A 334 16.35 -15.26 -0.43
N ALA A 335 15.07 -15.13 -0.05
CA ALA A 335 14.61 -15.20 1.33
C ALA A 335 14.94 -16.54 2.03
N LEU A 336 14.87 -17.65 1.29
CA LEU A 336 15.12 -18.99 1.84
C LEU A 336 16.60 -19.40 1.82
N THR A 337 17.40 -18.91 0.85
CA THR A 337 18.71 -19.52 0.56
C THR A 337 19.90 -18.57 0.57
N HIS A 338 19.70 -17.25 0.49
CA HIS A 338 20.83 -16.30 0.41
C HIS A 338 21.76 -16.42 1.65
N PRO A 339 23.09 -16.37 1.53
CA PRO A 339 23.98 -16.55 2.69
C PRO A 339 23.88 -15.42 3.73
N ASP A 340 23.59 -14.20 3.28
CA ASP A 340 23.39 -13.04 4.15
C ASP A 340 21.95 -12.97 4.70
N PRO A 341 21.75 -13.02 6.04
CA PRO A 341 20.44 -12.85 6.66
C PRO A 341 19.75 -11.51 6.37
N LEU A 342 20.50 -10.42 6.15
CA LEU A 342 19.89 -9.12 5.81
C LEU A 342 19.28 -9.14 4.41
N ALA A 343 19.96 -9.73 3.43
CA ALA A 343 19.38 -9.92 2.09
C ALA A 343 18.12 -10.81 2.14
N ARG A 344 18.12 -11.86 2.99
CA ARG A 344 16.92 -12.67 3.22
C ARG A 344 15.78 -11.84 3.80
N ARG A 345 16.07 -11.03 4.82
CA ARG A 345 15.11 -10.11 5.43
C ARG A 345 14.57 -9.12 4.42
N PHE A 346 15.43 -8.48 3.61
CA PHE A 346 14.99 -7.51 2.61
C PHE A 346 14.16 -8.14 1.49
N ALA A 347 14.42 -9.39 1.09
CA ALA A 347 13.54 -10.09 0.16
C ALA A 347 12.12 -10.29 0.72
N ILE A 348 11.97 -10.47 2.04
CA ILE A 348 10.66 -10.55 2.70
C ILE A 348 10.06 -9.15 2.87
N GLU A 349 10.84 -8.20 3.39
CA GLU A 349 10.38 -6.86 3.77
C GLU A 349 10.03 -5.98 2.57
N ALA A 350 10.75 -6.13 1.45
CA ALA A 350 10.48 -5.37 0.23
C ALA A 350 9.40 -6.02 -0.65
N SER A 351 8.94 -7.23 -0.34
CA SER A 351 7.93 -7.93 -1.15
C SER A 351 6.56 -7.25 -1.02
N TRP A 352 5.98 -6.90 -2.17
CA TRP A 352 4.56 -6.55 -2.28
C TRP A 352 3.66 -7.77 -2.43
N ILE A 353 4.27 -8.93 -2.73
CA ILE A 353 3.55 -10.16 -3.01
C ILE A 353 3.58 -11.02 -1.75
N VAL A 354 2.42 -11.15 -1.12
CA VAL A 354 2.21 -12.01 0.03
C VAL A 354 1.89 -13.41 -0.49
N GLY A 355 2.81 -14.35 -0.28
CA GLY A 355 2.64 -15.75 -0.70
C GLY A 355 2.88 -16.74 0.43
N PRO A 356 2.46 -18.02 0.28
CA PRO A 356 2.69 -19.07 1.27
C PRO A 356 4.16 -19.22 1.67
N TRP A 357 5.07 -18.92 0.74
CA TRP A 357 6.52 -18.96 0.93
C TRP A 357 7.03 -18.03 2.05
N MET A 358 6.31 -16.95 2.34
CA MET A 358 6.78 -15.92 3.25
C MET A 358 6.83 -16.42 4.70
N ASN A 359 5.91 -17.31 5.08
CA ASN A 359 5.94 -17.95 6.39
C ASN A 359 7.17 -18.85 6.54
N ASP A 360 7.47 -19.68 5.55
CA ASP A 360 8.64 -20.56 5.55
C ASP A 360 9.93 -19.74 5.56
N ALA A 361 9.97 -18.64 4.81
CA ALA A 361 11.09 -17.70 4.79
C ALA A 361 11.31 -17.04 6.16
N LEU A 362 10.25 -16.55 6.81
CA LEU A 362 10.34 -15.97 8.16
C LEU A 362 10.84 -16.99 9.19
N HIS A 363 10.33 -18.22 9.16
CA HIS A 363 10.80 -19.29 10.04
C HIS A 363 12.25 -19.70 9.75
N SER A 364 12.65 -19.70 8.47
CA SER A 364 14.05 -19.95 8.09
C SER A 364 14.96 -18.83 8.57
N LEU A 365 14.54 -17.58 8.47
CA LEU A 365 15.30 -16.41 8.92
C LEU A 365 15.44 -16.40 10.45
N ALA A 366 14.39 -16.74 11.19
CA ALA A 366 14.42 -16.82 12.65
C ALA A 366 15.45 -17.80 13.21
N LYS A 367 15.81 -18.86 12.46
CA LYS A 367 16.90 -19.77 12.84
C LYS A 367 18.27 -19.11 12.76
N LEU A 368 18.43 -18.10 11.91
CA LEU A 368 19.67 -17.36 11.70
C LEU A 368 19.75 -16.12 12.59
N THR A 369 18.61 -15.48 12.86
CA THR A 369 18.50 -14.23 13.64
C THR A 369 17.42 -14.35 14.72
N PRO A 370 17.60 -15.24 15.72
CA PRO A 370 16.56 -15.53 16.72
C PRO A 370 16.20 -14.33 17.61
N ASP A 371 17.12 -13.38 17.77
CA ASP A 371 16.95 -12.20 18.62
C ASP A 371 16.59 -10.93 17.83
N ASP A 372 16.40 -11.01 16.50
CA ASP A 372 15.98 -9.84 15.70
C ASP A 372 14.53 -9.46 16.07
N PRO A 373 14.28 -8.27 16.66
CA PRO A 373 12.94 -7.87 17.09
C PRO A 373 11.94 -7.83 15.93
N TRP A 374 12.39 -7.54 14.70
CA TRP A 374 11.51 -7.53 13.53
C TRP A 374 11.00 -8.94 13.20
N VAL A 375 11.88 -9.94 13.31
CA VAL A 375 11.53 -11.35 13.06
C VAL A 375 10.66 -11.87 14.20
N VAL A 376 11.03 -11.59 15.45
CA VAL A 376 10.27 -12.00 16.64
C VAL A 376 8.86 -11.42 16.61
N ASN A 377 8.70 -10.13 16.28
CA ASN A 377 7.38 -9.50 16.22
C ASN A 377 6.49 -10.07 15.11
N ARG A 378 7.08 -10.44 13.96
CA ARG A 378 6.33 -11.03 12.83
C ARG A 378 5.96 -12.49 13.05
N LEU A 379 6.75 -13.24 13.81
CA LEU A 379 6.46 -14.62 14.21
C LEU A 379 5.69 -14.72 15.52
N ALA A 380 5.56 -13.61 16.26
CA ALA A 380 4.74 -13.58 17.46
C ALA A 380 3.35 -14.08 17.08
N PRO A 381 2.81 -15.09 17.77
CA PRO A 381 1.46 -15.53 17.50
C PRO A 381 0.56 -14.32 17.68
N ALA A 382 -0.07 -13.87 16.59
CA ALA A 382 -1.22 -13.00 16.74
C ALA A 382 -2.12 -13.78 17.70
N THR A 383 -2.48 -13.20 18.83
CA THR A 383 -3.16 -13.91 19.91
C THR A 383 -4.53 -14.45 19.52
N ASN A 384 -4.93 -14.31 18.25
CA ASN A 384 -6.06 -14.93 17.58
C ASN A 384 -5.71 -15.41 16.14
N VAL A 385 -4.60 -16.13 15.91
CA VAL A 385 -4.48 -16.93 14.66
C VAL A 385 -5.39 -18.16 14.80
N ILE A 386 -6.68 -17.96 14.54
CA ILE A 386 -7.49 -19.06 14.04
C ILE A 386 -6.81 -19.51 12.75
N THR A 387 -6.55 -20.81 12.64
CA THR A 387 -6.16 -21.43 11.37
C THR A 387 -7.35 -21.26 10.42
N ILE A 388 -7.40 -20.15 9.68
CA ILE A 388 -8.49 -19.88 8.75
C ILE A 388 -8.06 -20.47 7.40
N ASN A 389 -8.69 -21.57 7.02
CA ASN A 389 -8.66 -22.02 5.64
C ASN A 389 -9.25 -20.88 4.79
N ALA A 390 -8.54 -20.49 3.72
CA ALA A 390 -9.08 -19.54 2.76
C ALA A 390 -10.41 -20.07 2.23
N LEU A 391 -11.49 -19.28 2.33
CA LEU A 391 -12.79 -19.64 1.78
C LEU A 391 -12.65 -19.93 0.28
N GLN A 392 -13.23 -21.05 -0.15
CA GLN A 392 -13.23 -21.52 -1.54
C GLN A 392 -14.65 -21.65 -2.06
N GLU A 393 -14.78 -21.91 -3.36
CA GLU A 393 -16.05 -22.31 -3.96
C GLU A 393 -16.62 -23.55 -3.26
N GLY A 394 -17.91 -23.50 -2.94
CA GLY A 394 -18.63 -24.52 -2.19
C GLY A 394 -18.66 -24.29 -0.67
N ASP A 395 -17.79 -23.45 -0.12
CA ASP A 395 -17.85 -23.10 1.30
C ASP A 395 -19.05 -22.19 1.60
N SER A 396 -19.58 -22.27 2.82
CA SER A 396 -20.54 -21.28 3.30
C SER A 396 -19.85 -19.94 3.54
N ILE A 397 -20.50 -18.85 3.11
CA ILE A 397 -20.01 -17.51 3.37
C ILE A 397 -20.07 -17.21 4.88
N VAL A 398 -19.08 -16.48 5.40
CA VAL A 398 -19.10 -16.03 6.81
C VAL A 398 -19.96 -14.77 6.91
N ASP A 399 -21.08 -14.85 7.60
CA ASP A 399 -21.94 -13.70 7.80
C ASP A 399 -21.24 -12.57 8.59
N PHE A 400 -21.59 -11.32 8.30
CA PHE A 400 -21.05 -10.16 8.98
C PHE A 400 -22.03 -8.99 8.96
N THR A 401 -21.73 -8.02 9.83
CA THR A 401 -22.44 -6.76 9.96
C THR A 401 -21.44 -5.61 9.81
N GLY A 402 -21.85 -4.55 9.13
CA GLY A 402 -21.10 -3.31 9.01
C GLY A 402 -22.05 -2.11 9.02
N GLU A 403 -21.50 -0.92 9.25
CA GLU A 403 -22.24 0.33 9.16
C GLU A 403 -21.92 1.03 7.84
N THR A 404 -22.90 1.71 7.25
CA THR A 404 -22.75 2.59 6.09
C THR A 404 -22.19 3.97 6.48
N LEU A 405 -21.86 4.81 5.49
CA LEU A 405 -21.44 6.21 5.71
C LEU A 405 -22.51 7.08 6.39
N ASP A 406 -23.80 6.75 6.28
CA ASP A 406 -24.88 7.42 6.98
C ASP A 406 -25.23 6.77 8.36
N GLY A 407 -24.46 5.76 8.77
CA GLY A 407 -24.58 5.12 10.09
C GLY A 407 -25.72 4.11 10.18
N VAL A 408 -26.13 3.54 9.03
CA VAL A 408 -27.10 2.45 8.97
C VAL A 408 -26.36 1.13 9.11
N GLU A 409 -26.77 0.33 10.08
CA GLU A 409 -26.25 -1.02 10.25
C GLU A 409 -26.86 -1.95 9.19
N VAL A 410 -26.01 -2.68 8.46
CA VAL A 410 -26.41 -3.65 7.45
C VAL A 410 -25.73 -4.98 7.74
N ARG A 411 -26.52 -6.06 7.69
CA ARG A 411 -26.05 -7.43 7.84
C ARG A 411 -26.11 -8.16 6.49
N LEU A 412 -25.04 -8.89 6.16
CA LEU A 412 -24.96 -9.62 4.89
C LEU A 412 -26.11 -10.62 4.71
N ALA A 413 -26.47 -11.36 5.77
CA ALA A 413 -27.61 -12.28 5.72
C ALA A 413 -28.94 -11.62 5.35
N ASP A 414 -29.17 -10.37 5.75
CA ASP A 414 -30.41 -9.65 5.42
C ASP A 414 -30.42 -9.31 3.93
N VAL A 415 -29.29 -8.84 3.38
CA VAL A 415 -29.13 -8.59 1.94
C VAL A 415 -29.30 -9.86 1.11
N GLN A 416 -28.73 -10.98 1.57
CA GLN A 416 -28.92 -12.29 0.93
C GLN A 416 -30.39 -12.70 0.91
N SER A 417 -31.18 -12.35 1.93
CA SER A 417 -32.59 -12.74 1.99
C SER A 417 -33.46 -12.07 0.91
N GLU A 418 -33.01 -10.94 0.37
CA GLU A 418 -33.73 -10.13 -0.64
C GLU A 418 -33.23 -10.38 -2.07
N ASN A 419 -32.08 -11.02 -2.23
CA ASN A 419 -31.39 -11.17 -3.52
C ASN A 419 -31.08 -12.64 -3.82
N ARG A 420 -30.99 -13.01 -5.10
CA ARG A 420 -30.63 -14.38 -5.50
C ARG A 420 -29.12 -14.59 -5.42
N LEU A 421 -28.36 -13.61 -5.88
CA LEU A 421 -26.89 -13.59 -5.85
C LEU A 421 -26.41 -12.33 -5.16
N VAL A 422 -25.39 -12.46 -4.32
CA VAL A 422 -24.71 -11.31 -3.69
C VAL A 422 -23.22 -11.41 -3.95
N LEU A 423 -22.63 -10.36 -4.53
CA LEU A 423 -21.17 -10.21 -4.62
C LEU A 423 -20.67 -9.49 -3.36
N VAL A 424 -19.92 -10.20 -2.52
CA VAL A 424 -19.22 -9.62 -1.37
C VAL A 424 -17.86 -9.12 -1.86
N GLU A 425 -17.68 -7.79 -1.98
CA GLU A 425 -16.44 -7.16 -2.45
C GLU A 425 -15.67 -6.52 -1.29
N PHE A 426 -14.39 -6.86 -1.12
CA PHE A 426 -13.50 -6.22 -0.15
C PHE A 426 -12.60 -5.21 -0.85
N TRP A 427 -12.65 -3.96 -0.42
CA TRP A 427 -11.97 -2.85 -1.07
C TRP A 427 -11.42 -1.83 -0.07
N ALA A 428 -10.73 -0.80 -0.55
CA ALA A 428 -10.33 0.37 0.23
C ALA A 428 -9.99 1.54 -0.70
N SER A 429 -10.03 2.78 -0.17
CA SER A 429 -9.70 4.02 -0.90
C SER A 429 -8.32 3.99 -1.57
N TRP A 430 -7.35 3.41 -0.88
CA TRP A 430 -5.95 3.30 -1.30
C TRP A 430 -5.71 2.07 -2.22
N CYS A 431 -6.70 1.19 -2.40
CA CYS A 431 -6.59 0.03 -3.28
C CYS A 431 -6.82 0.42 -4.75
N GLY A 432 -5.74 0.82 -5.43
CA GLY A 432 -5.76 1.16 -6.85
C GLY A 432 -6.42 0.09 -7.75
N PRO A 433 -6.05 -1.20 -7.64
CA PRO A 433 -6.70 -2.25 -8.44
C PRO A 433 -8.19 -2.44 -8.15
N CYS A 434 -8.64 -2.25 -6.90
CA CYS A 434 -10.07 -2.31 -6.56
C CYS A 434 -10.83 -1.20 -7.31
N ARG A 435 -10.31 0.04 -7.25
CA ARG A 435 -10.92 1.20 -7.91
C ARG A 435 -10.97 1.07 -9.43
N VAL A 436 -10.00 0.40 -10.04
CA VAL A 436 -10.02 0.09 -11.48
C VAL A 436 -11.17 -0.85 -11.87
N GLU A 437 -11.64 -1.72 -10.97
CA GLU A 437 -12.74 -2.65 -11.23
C GLU A 437 -14.14 -2.01 -11.03
N ILE A 438 -14.25 -0.97 -10.19
CA ILE A 438 -15.53 -0.32 -9.87
C ILE A 438 -16.33 0.10 -11.12
N PRO A 439 -15.75 0.76 -12.14
CA PRO A 439 -16.49 1.09 -13.36
C PRO A 439 -17.14 -0.12 -14.04
N HIS A 440 -16.46 -1.26 -14.04
CA HIS A 440 -17.00 -2.49 -14.61
C HIS A 440 -18.08 -3.11 -13.72
N MET A 441 -17.86 -3.13 -12.40
CA MET A 441 -18.87 -3.58 -11.43
C MET A 441 -20.18 -2.78 -11.56
N LYS A 442 -20.11 -1.46 -11.82
CA LYS A 442 -21.30 -0.64 -12.13
C LYS A 442 -22.04 -1.10 -13.38
N GLN A 443 -21.32 -1.50 -14.43
CA GLN A 443 -21.94 -2.03 -15.64
C GLN A 443 -22.66 -3.35 -15.36
N ALA A 444 -21.98 -4.29 -14.67
CA ALA A 444 -22.58 -5.56 -14.25
C ALA A 444 -23.80 -5.32 -13.34
N TYR A 445 -23.68 -4.47 -12.33
CA TYR A 445 -24.77 -4.13 -11.42
C TYR A 445 -25.96 -3.52 -12.17
N SER A 446 -25.73 -2.58 -13.08
CA SER A 446 -26.79 -1.99 -13.92
C SER A 446 -27.56 -3.06 -14.72
N ARG A 447 -26.84 -4.06 -15.26
CA ARG A 447 -27.40 -5.13 -16.10
C ARG A 447 -28.13 -6.21 -15.29
N PHE A 448 -27.61 -6.59 -14.13
CA PHE A 448 -28.07 -7.78 -13.39
C PHE A 448 -28.88 -7.47 -12.13
N ARG A 449 -28.88 -6.23 -11.61
CA ARG A 449 -29.58 -5.91 -10.35
C ARG A 449 -31.07 -6.28 -10.38
N ASP A 450 -31.73 -5.95 -11.48
CA ASP A 450 -33.17 -6.22 -11.66
C ASP A 450 -33.47 -7.71 -11.89
N LYS A 451 -32.42 -8.56 -11.97
CA LYS A 451 -32.51 -10.03 -12.07
C LYS A 451 -32.22 -10.75 -10.73
N GLY A 452 -32.07 -9.98 -9.65
CA GLY A 452 -31.81 -10.49 -8.29
C GLY A 452 -30.33 -10.54 -7.93
N PHE A 453 -29.52 -9.63 -8.47
CA PHE A 453 -28.11 -9.47 -8.12
C PHE A 453 -27.90 -8.25 -7.23
N GLU A 454 -27.09 -8.37 -6.18
CA GLU A 454 -26.67 -7.25 -5.34
C GLU A 454 -25.16 -7.28 -5.09
N ILE A 455 -24.57 -6.13 -4.78
CA ILE A 455 -23.17 -6.00 -4.36
C ILE A 455 -23.15 -5.45 -2.93
N VAL A 456 -22.40 -6.11 -2.06
CA VAL A 456 -22.07 -5.61 -0.72
C VAL A 456 -20.56 -5.39 -0.67
N SER A 457 -20.16 -4.13 -0.73
CA SER A 457 -18.78 -3.70 -0.53
C SER A 457 -18.48 -3.59 0.97
N PHE A 458 -17.32 -4.08 1.38
CA PHE A 458 -16.76 -3.87 2.70
C PHE A 458 -15.42 -3.13 2.61
N THR A 459 -15.35 -1.91 3.17
CA THR A 459 -14.11 -1.13 3.18
C THR A 459 -13.13 -1.58 4.26
N LEU A 460 -11.84 -1.52 3.92
CA LEU A 460 -10.69 -1.72 4.82
C LEU A 460 -9.95 -0.41 5.13
N ASP A 461 -10.53 0.73 4.81
CA ASP A 461 -10.03 2.03 5.26
C ASP A 461 -10.09 2.11 6.78
N ASP A 462 -8.98 2.48 7.42
CA ASP A 462 -8.91 2.69 8.87
C ASP A 462 -9.47 4.07 9.27
N GLU A 463 -9.40 5.05 8.36
CA GLU A 463 -9.93 6.40 8.54
C GLU A 463 -11.24 6.58 7.76
N ARG A 464 -12.27 7.13 8.42
CA ARG A 464 -13.61 7.29 7.82
C ARG A 464 -13.60 8.27 6.67
N GLU A 465 -12.81 9.33 6.80
CA GLU A 465 -12.72 10.43 5.84
C GLU A 465 -12.19 9.94 4.48
N ASP A 466 -11.19 9.06 4.46
CA ASP A 466 -10.65 8.46 3.24
C ASP A 466 -11.71 7.61 2.53
N TRP A 467 -12.49 6.84 3.30
CA TRP A 467 -13.62 6.08 2.79
C TRP A 467 -14.72 6.99 2.22
N GLU A 468 -15.06 8.07 2.92
CA GLU A 468 -16.08 9.02 2.47
C GLU A 468 -15.67 9.72 1.16
N GLU A 469 -14.43 10.20 1.07
CA GLU A 469 -13.89 10.83 -0.13
C GLU A 469 -13.90 9.87 -1.31
N ALA A 470 -13.33 8.66 -1.14
CA ALA A 470 -13.29 7.67 -2.20
C ALA A 470 -14.68 7.21 -2.62
N SER A 471 -15.61 7.01 -1.68
CA SER A 471 -16.99 6.62 -2.01
C SER A 471 -17.73 7.71 -2.79
N ALA A 472 -17.48 8.98 -2.47
CA ALA A 472 -18.04 10.11 -3.20
C ALA A 472 -17.46 10.22 -4.62
N GLU A 473 -16.15 10.01 -4.78
CA GLU A 473 -15.49 9.96 -6.10
C GLU A 473 -16.01 8.80 -6.94
N GLU A 474 -16.08 7.62 -6.33
CA GLU A 474 -16.44 6.38 -7.00
C GLU A 474 -17.94 6.23 -7.20
N ASN A 475 -18.80 6.99 -6.50
CA ASN A 475 -20.26 7.02 -6.68
C ASN A 475 -20.87 5.61 -6.89
N MET A 476 -20.63 4.72 -5.93
CA MET A 476 -21.06 3.32 -5.98
C MET A 476 -22.57 3.22 -5.69
N PRO A 477 -23.38 2.65 -6.61
CA PRO A 477 -24.85 2.59 -6.47
C PRO A 477 -25.36 1.41 -5.63
N TRP A 478 -24.48 0.69 -4.95
CA TRP A 478 -24.78 -0.50 -4.15
C TRP A 478 -24.42 -0.28 -2.67
N ILE A 479 -24.61 -1.31 -1.84
CA ILE A 479 -24.35 -1.24 -0.40
C ILE A 479 -22.85 -1.20 -0.14
N ASP A 480 -22.39 -0.17 0.56
CA ASP A 480 -20.99 -0.03 0.99
C ASP A 480 -20.93 0.22 2.49
N ILE A 481 -20.20 -0.66 3.19
CA ILE A 481 -20.19 -0.75 4.66
C ILE A 481 -18.78 -1.05 5.20
N GLY A 482 -18.59 -0.93 6.51
CA GLY A 482 -17.40 -1.45 7.20
C GLY A 482 -16.61 -0.40 7.95
N MET A 483 -15.34 -0.71 8.23
CA MET A 483 -14.20 0.19 8.51
C MET A 483 -13.05 -0.62 9.13
N GLY A 484 -11.90 -0.66 8.45
CA GLY A 484 -10.60 -1.00 9.04
C GLY A 484 -10.17 -2.47 9.03
N TYR A 485 -8.84 -2.66 9.04
CA TYR A 485 -8.18 -3.97 8.97
C TYR A 485 -8.21 -4.79 10.26
N GLU A 486 -8.51 -4.15 11.39
CA GLU A 486 -8.56 -4.81 12.70
C GLU A 486 -9.93 -5.38 13.05
N THR A 487 -10.90 -5.23 12.15
CA THR A 487 -12.27 -5.73 12.34
C THR A 487 -12.34 -7.25 12.42
N GLU A 488 -13.41 -7.74 13.07
CA GLU A 488 -13.72 -9.16 13.07
C GLU A 488 -13.98 -9.69 11.65
N VAL A 489 -14.58 -8.86 10.78
CA VAL A 489 -14.79 -9.19 9.36
C VAL A 489 -13.46 -9.38 8.64
N ALA A 490 -12.54 -8.42 8.74
CA ALA A 490 -11.23 -8.52 8.10
C ALA A 490 -10.43 -9.75 8.58
N ARG A 491 -10.59 -10.12 9.86
CA ARG A 491 -10.02 -11.34 10.42
C ARG A 491 -10.71 -12.59 9.88
N ALA A 492 -12.04 -12.66 9.91
CA ALA A 492 -12.83 -13.80 9.46
C ALA A 492 -12.55 -14.17 7.99
N TYR A 493 -12.35 -13.16 7.16
CA TYR A 493 -12.02 -13.32 5.75
C TYR A 493 -10.52 -13.38 5.44
N SER A 494 -9.67 -13.34 6.47
CA SER A 494 -8.20 -13.36 6.36
C SER A 494 -7.63 -12.27 5.44
N LEU A 495 -8.23 -11.08 5.43
CA LEU A 495 -7.91 -10.02 4.47
C LEU A 495 -6.47 -9.52 4.59
N LYS A 496 -5.90 -9.51 5.81
CA LYS A 496 -4.47 -9.20 6.02
C LYS A 496 -3.51 -10.14 5.28
N ASN A 497 -3.90 -11.40 5.12
CA ASN A 497 -3.04 -12.42 4.48
C ASN A 497 -3.35 -12.59 2.99
N ARG A 498 -4.61 -12.37 2.59
CA ARG A 498 -5.04 -12.52 1.19
C ARG A 498 -4.82 -11.27 0.35
N GLY A 499 -4.82 -10.10 0.99
CA GLY A 499 -4.85 -8.81 0.32
C GLY A 499 -6.19 -8.54 -0.35
N ILE A 500 -6.30 -7.34 -0.89
CA ILE A 500 -7.41 -6.90 -1.75
C ILE A 500 -6.83 -6.45 -3.10
N PRO A 501 -7.62 -6.46 -4.20
CA PRO A 501 -9.06 -6.74 -4.28
C PRO A 501 -9.39 -8.21 -4.03
N LEU A 502 -10.45 -8.50 -3.29
CA LEU A 502 -10.96 -9.86 -3.04
C LEU A 502 -12.49 -9.84 -3.10
N ASN A 503 -13.10 -10.81 -3.77
CA ASN A 503 -14.54 -10.98 -3.70
C ASN A 503 -15.00 -12.42 -3.73
N TYR A 504 -16.26 -12.60 -3.30
CA TYR A 504 -16.98 -13.86 -3.33
C TYR A 504 -18.37 -13.61 -3.89
N LEU A 505 -18.73 -14.36 -4.94
CA LEU A 505 -20.10 -14.42 -5.41
C LEU A 505 -20.82 -15.52 -4.63
N VAL A 506 -21.90 -15.15 -3.97
CA VAL A 506 -22.65 -16.03 -3.07
C VAL A 506 -24.03 -16.30 -3.66
N ASP A 507 -24.41 -17.58 -3.69
CA ASP A 507 -25.79 -17.97 -3.94
C ASP A 507 -26.58 -17.89 -2.63
N SER A 508 -27.53 -16.96 -2.57
CA SER A 508 -28.30 -16.68 -1.35
C SER A 508 -29.23 -17.82 -0.95
N GLY A 509 -29.66 -18.65 -1.90
CA GLY A 509 -30.55 -19.77 -1.62
C GLY A 509 -29.87 -20.87 -0.81
N THR A 510 -28.57 -21.05 -1.03
CA THR A 510 -27.72 -22.04 -0.35
C THR A 510 -26.82 -21.41 0.73
N GLY A 511 -26.55 -20.10 0.65
CA GLY A 511 -25.56 -19.40 1.46
C GLY A 511 -24.12 -19.81 1.12
N THR A 512 -23.87 -20.34 -0.08
CA THR A 512 -22.57 -20.86 -0.48
C THR A 512 -21.89 -20.01 -1.53
N ILE A 513 -20.56 -20.01 -1.51
CA ILE A 513 -19.72 -19.32 -2.48
C ILE A 513 -19.75 -20.11 -3.79
N VAL A 514 -20.21 -19.48 -4.87
CA VAL A 514 -20.29 -20.10 -6.21
C VAL A 514 -19.15 -19.67 -7.13
N ALA A 515 -18.43 -18.61 -6.76
CA ALA A 515 -17.20 -18.16 -7.41
C ALA A 515 -16.45 -17.16 -6.52
N ALA A 516 -15.15 -16.98 -6.73
CA ALA A 516 -14.33 -16.00 -6.02
C ALA A 516 -13.33 -15.30 -6.96
N ASN A 517 -12.87 -14.11 -6.57
CA ASN A 517 -11.92 -13.28 -7.33
C ASN A 517 -12.39 -12.97 -8.76
N LEU A 518 -13.69 -12.72 -8.92
CA LEU A 518 -14.28 -12.34 -10.20
C LEU A 518 -13.88 -10.92 -10.57
N ARG A 519 -13.35 -10.74 -11.78
CA ARG A 519 -12.86 -9.47 -12.32
C ARG A 519 -13.31 -9.34 -13.76
N GLN A 520 -13.63 -8.10 -14.17
CA GLN A 520 -14.08 -7.81 -15.52
C GLN A 520 -15.10 -8.86 -16.03
N HIS A 521 -14.91 -9.33 -17.26
CA HIS A 521 -15.81 -10.27 -17.92
C HIS A 521 -15.99 -11.60 -17.22
N LYS A 522 -15.13 -11.99 -16.26
CA LYS A 522 -15.37 -13.19 -15.45
C LYS A 522 -16.56 -13.03 -14.52
N LEU A 523 -16.79 -11.80 -14.03
CA LEU A 523 -18.01 -11.48 -13.30
C LEU A 523 -19.21 -11.58 -14.23
N ASP A 524 -19.15 -10.95 -15.41
CA ASP A 524 -20.22 -11.01 -16.41
C ASP A 524 -20.56 -12.45 -16.78
N GLU A 525 -19.57 -13.26 -17.15
CA GLU A 525 -19.76 -14.67 -17.54
C GLU A 525 -20.45 -15.47 -16.44
N LYS A 526 -20.06 -15.25 -15.18
CA LYS A 526 -20.65 -15.98 -14.06
C LYS A 526 -22.07 -15.52 -13.75
N LEU A 527 -22.35 -14.22 -13.88
CA LEU A 527 -23.71 -13.70 -13.73
C LEU A 527 -24.61 -14.13 -14.88
N GLU A 528 -24.10 -14.13 -16.13
CA GLU A 528 -24.77 -14.68 -17.31
C GLU A 528 -25.14 -16.16 -17.10
N GLU A 529 -24.21 -16.98 -16.62
CA GLU A 529 -24.44 -18.40 -16.34
C GLU A 529 -25.60 -18.64 -15.34
N LEU A 530 -25.74 -17.76 -14.34
CA LEU A 530 -26.62 -17.99 -13.19
C LEU A 530 -27.94 -17.19 -13.22
N LEU A 531 -28.01 -16.09 -13.99
CA LEU A 531 -29.14 -15.15 -13.99
C LEU A 531 -29.74 -14.87 -15.38
N ASP A 532 -29.02 -15.14 -16.47
CA ASP A 532 -29.59 -15.09 -17.84
C ASP A 532 -30.16 -16.46 -18.22
#